data_AF-A0A7Y3E762-F1
#
_entry.id   AF-A0A7Y3E762-F1
#
_cell.length_a   1.000
_cell.length_b   1.000
_cell.length_c   1.000
_cell.angle_alpha   90.00
_cell.angle_beta   90.00
_cell.angle_gamma   90.00
#
_symmetry.space_group_name_H-M   'P 1'
#
loop_
_entity.id
_entity.type
_entity.pdbx_description
1 polymer ?
#
loop_
_entity_poly.entity_id
_entity_poly.type
_entity_poly.pdbx_seq_one_letter_code
_entity_poly.pdbx_strand_id
1 'polypeptide(L)' 'MTKRTKWWWNGAVGAFLFGSGLSIAMECSHLKHSGEPWYLWIAGGTVGIGIVLSGVVLLIRAGILNNELQQEKRN' A
#
# COMPACT_ATOMS: atom_id res chain seq x y z
N MET A 1 22.51 -0.06 6.75
CA MET A 1 21.14 -0.48 7.16
C MET A 1 21.04 -1.99 7.03
N THR A 2 20.74 -2.71 8.11
CA THR A 2 20.64 -4.18 8.13
C THR A 2 19.48 -4.64 7.24
N LYS A 3 19.64 -5.76 6.51
CA LYS A 3 18.60 -6.32 5.63
C LYS A 3 17.25 -6.53 6.36
N ARG A 4 17.30 -6.91 7.65
CA ARG A 4 16.13 -6.99 8.55
C ARG A 4 15.38 -5.67 8.75
N THR A 5 16.11 -4.55 8.88
CA THR A 5 15.49 -3.22 9.06
C THR A 5 14.78 -2.78 7.79
N LYS A 6 15.38 -3.03 6.60
CA LYS A 6 14.71 -2.80 5.31
C LYS A 6 13.45 -3.65 5.14
N TRP A 7 13.47 -4.89 5.62
CA TRP A 7 12.30 -5.76 5.59
C TRP A 7 11.15 -5.21 6.44
N TRP A 8 11.43 -4.82 7.68
CA TRP A 8 10.44 -4.23 8.58
C TRP A 8 9.89 -2.91 8.03
N TRP A 9 10.75 -2.06 7.48
CA TRP A 9 10.34 -0.79 6.88
C TRP A 9 9.45 -1.00 5.65
N ASN A 10 9.84 -1.88 4.73
CA ASN A 10 9.03 -2.16 3.54
C ASN A 10 7.67 -2.76 3.90
N GLY A 11 7.62 -3.65 4.91
CA GLY A 11 6.38 -4.24 5.40
C GLY A 11 5.48 -3.20 6.08
N ALA A 12 6.03 -2.42 7.01
CA ALA A 12 5.28 -1.40 7.74
C ALA A 12 4.76 -0.28 6.82
N VAL A 13 5.62 0.24 5.95
CA VAL A 13 5.24 1.28 4.98
C VAL A 13 4.28 0.75 3.93
N GLY A 14 4.50 -0.46 3.43
CA GLY A 14 3.59 -1.10 2.47
C GLY A 14 2.20 -1.32 3.05
N ALA A 15 2.11 -1.83 4.29
CA ALA A 15 0.83 -2.01 4.99
C ALA A 15 0.13 -0.69 5.30
N PHE A 16 0.89 0.34 5.72
CA PHE A 16 0.34 1.67 5.97
C PHE A 16 -0.23 2.31 4.70
N LEU A 17 0.55 2.33 3.61
CA LEU A 17 0.12 2.85 2.31
C LEU A 17 -1.10 2.08 1.78
N PHE A 18 -1.08 0.75 1.90
CA PHE A 18 -2.21 -0.08 1.48
C PHE A 18 -3.49 0.28 2.25
N GLY A 19 -3.42 0.35 3.58
CA GLY A 19 -4.56 0.71 4.43
C GLY A 19 -5.05 2.14 4.17
N SER A 20 -4.15 3.11 4.11
CA SER A 20 -4.53 4.52 3.86
C SER A 20 -5.13 4.71 2.47
N GLY A 21 -4.57 4.05 1.45
CA GLY A 21 -5.10 4.10 0.08
C GLY A 21 -6.49 3.48 -0.02
N LEU A 22 -6.72 2.35 0.69
CA LEU A 22 -8.02 1.68 0.71
C LEU A 22 -9.08 2.56 1.38
N SER A 23 -8.72 3.23 2.49
CA SER A 23 -9.60 4.17 3.17
C SER A 23 -10.00 5.34 2.28
N ILE A 24 -9.06 5.92 1.53
CA ILE A 24 -9.34 7.02 0.57
C ILE A 24 -10.25 6.54 -0.56
N ALA A 25 -10.02 5.33 -1.09
CA ALA A 25 -10.86 4.76 -2.13
C ALA A 25 -12.31 4.51 -1.65
N MET A 26 -12.47 4.08 -0.39
CA MET A 26 -13.80 3.92 0.23
C MET A 26 -14.49 5.27 0.45
N GLU A 27 -13.77 6.27 0.95
CA GLU A 27 -14.32 7.62 1.15
C GLU A 27 -14.80 8.21 -0.19
N CYS A 28 -13.99 8.12 -1.25
CA CYS A 28 -14.38 8.58 -2.58
C CYS A 28 -15.61 7.83 -3.13
N SER A 29 -15.74 6.54 -2.80
CA SER A 29 -16.93 5.75 -3.14
C SER A 29 -18.17 6.22 -2.39
N HIS A 30 -18.01 6.70 -1.15
CA HIS A 30 -19.09 7.33 -0.38
C HIS A 30 -19.47 8.69 -0.97
N LEU A 31 -18.49 9.54 -1.30
CA LEU A 31 -18.70 10.85 -1.94
C LEU A 31 -19.45 10.75 -3.28
N LYS A 32 -19.21 9.67 -4.05
CA LYS A 32 -19.98 9.36 -5.26
C LYS A 32 -21.48 9.23 -4.98
N HIS A 33 -21.86 8.66 -3.83
CA HIS A 33 -23.26 8.47 -3.46
C HIS A 33 -23.88 9.73 -2.83
N SER A 34 -23.07 10.58 -2.19
CA SER A 34 -23.50 11.82 -1.53
C SER A 34 -23.75 12.99 -2.49
N GLY A 35 -23.61 12.80 -3.81
CA GLY A 35 -23.90 13.82 -4.81
C GLY A 35 -22.81 14.89 -4.97
N GLU A 36 -21.59 14.62 -4.49
CA GLU A 36 -20.45 15.53 -4.64
C GLU A 36 -19.96 15.63 -6.10
N PRO A 37 -19.23 16.72 -6.43
CA PRO A 37 -18.74 16.97 -7.79
C PRO A 37 -17.94 15.79 -8.34
N TRP A 38 -18.23 15.43 -9.59
CA TRP A 38 -17.68 14.22 -10.20
C TRP A 38 -16.15 14.16 -10.23
N TYR A 39 -15.50 15.31 -10.36
CA TYR A 39 -14.05 15.41 -10.38
C TYR A 39 -13.41 15.00 -9.04
N LEU A 40 -14.06 15.28 -7.90
CA LEU A 40 -13.51 15.03 -6.57
C LEU A 40 -13.38 13.53 -6.30
N TRP A 41 -14.45 12.76 -6.52
CA TRP A 41 -14.42 11.32 -6.27
C TRP A 41 -13.69 10.52 -7.35
N ILE A 42 -13.66 10.98 -8.62
CA ILE A 42 -12.84 10.34 -9.66
C ILE A 42 -11.35 10.56 -9.40
N ALA A 43 -10.93 11.80 -9.14
CA ALA A 43 -9.52 12.09 -8.90
C ALA A 43 -9.04 11.46 -7.59
N GLY A 44 -9.82 11.63 -6.51
CA GLY A 44 -9.52 11.02 -5.22
C GLY A 44 -9.50 9.49 -5.26
N GLY A 45 -10.45 8.87 -5.97
CA GLY A 45 -10.48 7.43 -6.19
C GLY A 45 -9.27 6.93 -6.98
N THR A 46 -8.89 7.63 -8.06
CA THR A 46 -7.70 7.30 -8.86
C THR A 46 -6.42 7.37 -8.03
N VAL A 47 -6.27 8.43 -7.24
CA VAL A 47 -5.13 8.59 -6.31
C VAL A 47 -5.13 7.50 -5.25
N GLY A 48 -6.30 7.19 -4.66
CA GLY A 48 -6.45 6.11 -3.68
C GLY A 48 -6.00 4.75 -4.24
N ILE A 49 -6.44 4.39 -5.44
CA ILE A 49 -6.03 3.15 -6.12
C ILE A 49 -4.52 3.14 -6.39
N GLY A 50 -3.96 4.26 -6.85
CA GLY A 50 -2.52 4.39 -7.07
C GLY A 50 -1.70 4.16 -5.79
N ILE A 51 -2.17 4.69 -4.66
CA ILE A 51 -1.56 4.48 -3.34
C ILE A 51 -1.70 3.02 -2.88
N VAL A 52 -2.87 2.40 -3.07
CA VAL A 52 -3.09 0.98 -2.76
C VAL A 52 -2.11 0.11 -3.53
N LEU A 53 -2.01 0.30 -4.85
CA LEU A 53 -1.10 -0.48 -5.70
C LEU A 53 0.36 -0.29 -5.28
N SER A 54 0.75 0.93 -4.95
CA SER A 54 2.10 1.24 -4.43
C SER A 54 2.36 0.51 -3.11
N GLY A 55 1.37 0.47 -2.20
CA GLY A 55 1.42 -0.28 -0.95
C GLY A 55 1.57 -1.79 -1.17
N VAL A 56 0.78 -2.37 -2.09
CA VAL A 56 0.87 -3.79 -2.45
C VAL A 56 2.26 -4.14 -2.99
N VAL A 57 2.81 -3.32 -3.89
CA VAL A 57 4.15 -3.56 -4.46
C VAL A 57 5.22 -3.57 -3.37
N LEU A 58 5.14 -2.66 -2.39
CA LEU A 58 6.07 -2.63 -1.25
C LEU A 58 5.90 -3.85 -0.33
N LEU A 59 4.67 -4.28 -0.08
CA LEU A 59 4.37 -5.51 0.66
C LEU A 59 4.94 -6.76 -0.03
N ILE A 60 4.78 -6.89 -1.34
CA ILE A 60 5.36 -7.99 -2.12
C ILE A 60 6.88 -7.98 -2.02
N ARG A 61 7.51 -6.80 -2.18
CA ARG A 61 8.97 -6.65 -2.01
C ARG A 61 9.42 -7.03 -0.61
N ALA A 62 8.64 -6.70 0.42
CA ALA A 62 8.91 -7.16 1.79
C ALA A 62 8.83 -8.70 1.89
N GLY A 63 7.83 -9.32 1.26
CA GLY A 63 7.72 -10.79 1.21
C GLY A 63 8.91 -11.48 0.55
N ILE A 64 9.39 -10.94 -0.59
CA ILE A 64 10.57 -11.46 -1.30
C ILE A 64 11.82 -11.33 -0.41
N LEU A 65 12.04 -10.16 0.19
CA LEU A 65 13.19 -9.92 1.06
C LEU A 65 13.18 -10.82 2.31
N ASN A 66 11.99 -11.17 2.82
CA ASN A 66 11.87 -12.17 3.89
C ASN A 66 12.36 -13.54 3.43
N ASN A 67 11.97 -13.96 2.22
CA ASN A 67 12.38 -15.24 1.65
C ASN A 67 13.91 -15.31 1.47
N GLU A 68 14.52 -14.23 0.98
CA GLU A 68 15.99 -14.13 0.85
C GLU A 68 16.70 -14.21 2.21
N LEU A 69 16.16 -13.52 3.22
CA LEU A 69 16.69 -13.58 4.59
C LEU A 69 16.57 -14.96 5.22
N GLN A 70 15.50 -15.70 4.92
CA GLN A 70 15.30 -17.07 5.42
C GLN A 70 16.24 -18.07 4.71
N GLN A 71 16.50 -17.87 3.40
CA GLN A 71 17.48 -18.65 2.64
C GLN A 71 18.91 -18.45 3.17
N GLU A 72 19.31 -17.20 3.44
CA GLU A 72 20.62 -16.87 4.02
C GLU A 72 20.81 -17.45 5.42
N LYS A 73 19.73 -17.65 6.19
CA LYS A 73 19.77 -18.28 7.52
C LYS A 73 19.88 -19.81 7.47
N ARG A 74 19.57 -20.43 6.33
CA ARG A 74 19.49 -21.89 6.16
C ARG A 74 20.78 -22.49 5.58
N ASN A 75 21.60 -21.68 4.91
CA ASN A 75 22.95 -22.01 4.46
C ASN A 75 23.98 -21.63 5.52
#